data_AF-A0A258BAV2-F1
#
_entry.id   AF-A0A258BAV2-F1
#
_cell.length_a   1.000
_cell.length_b   1.000
_cell.length_c   1.000
_cell.angle_alpha   90.00
_cell.angle_beta   90.00
_cell.angle_gamma   90.00
#
_symmetry.space_group_name_H-M   'P 1'
#
loop_
_entity.id
_entity.type
_entity.pdbx_description
1 polymer ?
#
loop_
_entity_poly.entity_id
_entity_poly.type
_entity_poly.pdbx_seq_one_letter_code
_entity_poly.pdbx_strand_id
1 'polypeptide(L)' 'MDEQVIRSMLKWPDVPDCFGWLALDRRGQWRMRN' A
#
# COMPACT_ATOMS: atom_id res chain seq x y z
N MET A 1 -10.63 9.41 11.40
CA MET A 1 -9.48 9.54 10.48
C MET A 1 -8.35 10.13 11.30
N ASP A 2 -7.24 9.41 11.42
CA ASP A 2 -6.14 9.75 12.34
C ASP A 2 -5.41 11.03 11.89
N GLU A 3 -4.98 11.87 12.83
CA GLU A 3 -4.28 13.12 12.55
C GLU A 3 -2.93 12.88 11.84
N GLN A 4 -2.28 11.75 12.15
CA GLN A 4 -1.05 11.33 11.46
C GLN A 4 -1.31 11.01 9.98
N VAL A 5 -2.48 10.44 9.66
CA VAL A 5 -2.89 10.14 8.29
C VAL A 5 -3.16 11.43 7.53
N ILE A 6 -3.85 12.40 8.14
CA ILE A 6 -4.12 13.71 7.51
C ILE A 6 -2.82 14.44 7.15
N ARG A 7 -1.85 14.49 8.08
CA ARG A 7 -0.54 15.12 7.82
C ARG A 7 0.24 14.41 6.71
N SER A 8 0.11 13.09 6.61
CA SER A 8 0.78 12.30 5.57
C SER A 8 0.16 12.56 4.19
N MET A 9 -1.17 12.70 4.12
CA MET A 9 -1.89 13.06 2.88
C MET A 9 -1.60 14.49 2.43
N LEU A 10 -1.39 15.43 3.35
CA LEU A 10 -0.97 16.79 3.00
C LEU A 10 0.45 16.82 2.41
N LYS A 11 1.35 15.96 2.90
CA LYS A 11 2.72 15.85 2.39
C LYS A 11 2.79 15.16 1.03
N TRP A 12 1.94 14.15 0.82
CA TRP A 12 1.87 13.36 -0.40
C TRP A 12 0.40 13.29 -0.83
N PRO A 13 -0.12 14.29 -1.55
CA PRO A 13 -1.52 14.32 -1.95
C PRO A 13 -1.88 13.18 -2.91
N ASP A 14 -0.94 12.76 -3.75
CA ASP A 14 -1.09 11.68 -4.72
C ASP A 14 -0.38 10.42 -4.21
N VAL A 15 -0.76 9.89 -3.04
CA VAL A 15 -0.30 8.56 -2.64
C VAL A 15 -0.83 7.57 -3.67
N PRO A 16 0.03 6.89 -4.44
CA PRO A 16 -0.45 5.86 -5.34
C PRO A 16 -1.10 4.80 -4.46
N ASP A 17 -2.33 4.44 -4.79
CA ASP A 17 -2.99 3.40 -4.05
C ASP A 17 -2.14 2.12 -4.13
N CYS A 18 -1.65 1.67 -2.97
CA CYS A 18 -0.84 0.46 -2.86
C CYS A 18 -1.74 -0.77 -3.08
N PHE A 19 -2.14 -1.01 -4.32
CA PHE A 19 -2.87 -2.20 -4.75
C PHE A 19 -1.96 -3.10 -5.58
N GLY A 20 -2.09 -4.41 -5.41
CA GLY A 20 -1.41 -5.39 -6.28
C GLY A 20 0.08 -5.60 -6.01
N TRP A 21 0.65 -5.04 -4.94
CA TRP A 21 2.01 -5.30 -4.48
C TRP A 21 2.17 -6.66 -3.78
N LEU A 22 1.07 -7.32 -3.42
CA LEU A 22 1.07 -8.69 -2.91
C LEU A 22 0.57 -9.64 -4.00
N ALA A 23 1.39 -10.63 -4.33
CA ALA A 23 1.01 -11.74 -5.18
C ALA A 23 0.95 -13.03 -4.36
N LEU A 24 -0.11 -13.82 -4.57
CA LEU A 24 -0.24 -15.14 -3.99
C LEU A 24 0.44 -16.15 -4.91
N ASP A 25 1.41 -16.90 -4.39
CA ASP A 25 2.03 -17.98 -5.15
C ASP A 25 1.12 -19.23 -5.20
N ARG A 26 1.46 -20.18 -6.07
CA ARG A 26 0.70 -21.44 -6.22
C ARG A 26 0.69 -22.32 -4.97
N ARG A 27 1.52 -22.02 -3.98
CA ARG A 27 1.60 -22.72 -2.69
C ARG A 27 0.89 -21.94 -1.57
N GLY A 28 0.21 -20.85 -1.90
CA GLY A 28 -0.50 -20.01 -0.94
C GLY A 28 0.40 -19.08 -0.13
N GLN A 29 1.64 -18.82 -0.56
CA GLN A 29 2.52 -17.86 0.10
C GLN A 29 2.38 -16.48 -0.54
N TRP A 30 2.35 -15.46 0.31
CA TRP A 30 2.35 -14.07 -0.09
C TRP A 30 3.75 -13.61 -0.44
N ARG A 31 3.91 -12.97 -1.60
CA ARG A 31 5.19 -12.37 -2.05
C ARG A 31 4.97 -10.94 -2.50
N MET A 32 5.98 -10.10 -2.31
CA MET A 32 5.97 -8.77 -2.91
C MET A 32 6.11 -8.90 -4.43
N ARG A 33 5.25 -8.22 -5.18
CA ARG A 33 5.30 -8.09 -6.63
C ARG A 33 6.37 -7.05 -6.95
N ASN A 34 7.39 -7.46 -7.72
CA ASN A 34 8.47 -6.59 -8.18
C ASN A 34 8.04 -5.81 -9.42
#